data_AF-A0A518BU80-F1
#
_entry.id   AF-A0A518BU80-F1
#
_cell.length_a   1.000
_cell.length_b   1.000
_cell.length_c   1.000
_cell.angle_alpha   90.00
_cell.angle_beta   90.00
_cell.angle_gamma   90.00
#
_symmetry.space_group_name_H-M   'P 1'
#
loop_
_entity.id
_entity.type
_entity.pdbx_description
1 polymer ?
#
loop_
_entity_poly.entity_id
_entity_poly.type
_entity_poly.pdbx_seq_one_letter_code
_entity_poly.pdbx_strand_id
1 'polypeptide(L)'
;MKHLFALIVAVMVGLPCYAEAPREGRLLIIGGALDYDDPKIFHVFIGDAMRVSRETPIRIGVLPTASGEPERSGRLTAEDIVRHAKTYPLFERVGAEDPVDVRVIDVTTANPASAKDPSVVEQIDACDALWFTGGDQSRITAVFRPGDEDTPAYEAVLRVLERGGVVAGTSAGAAMMPERMIRWGNSVEALLVGRSDVAEDRGVGVGLGMGLLDGVMIDQHFMERRRLGRLIVAMHTEGIAMGIGVNENRALRVDLVSRVATPVGEEAVVVVRAFDKSTMAGSRYPGAISNGYRMSMLSDADRSVIDLDTGLIAARGADREASIEAVAPRFGAGFGKLSETGLGLVTWSDPVTRVMASSVIGLPVALTRKAVVADVDVERAERIRAEIEAEVEERGVAEPAHPRAWPGLTGDDDA
;
A
#
# COMPACT_ATOMS: atom_id res chain seq x y z
N MET A 1 60.12 -15.57 -38.53
CA MET A 1 59.90 -15.10 -37.15
C MET A 1 58.62 -14.29 -37.16
N LYS A 2 57.50 -14.93 -36.85
CA LYS A 2 56.77 -14.76 -35.58
C LYS A 2 56.41 -13.29 -35.37
N HIS A 3 55.15 -12.89 -35.60
CA HIS A 3 54.27 -12.43 -34.53
C HIS A 3 52.82 -12.41 -35.03
N LEU A 4 52.09 -13.36 -34.46
CA LEU A 4 50.67 -13.65 -34.50
C LEU A 4 49.90 -12.47 -33.89
N PHE A 5 49.11 -11.74 -34.69
CA PHE A 5 48.09 -10.82 -34.15
C PHE A 5 46.77 -11.59 -34.14
N ALA A 6 46.46 -12.18 -32.99
CA ALA A 6 45.20 -12.84 -32.75
C ALA A 6 44.09 -11.78 -32.64
N LEU A 7 43.18 -11.80 -33.59
CA LEU A 7 41.93 -11.04 -33.55
C LEU A 7 41.01 -11.71 -32.51
N ILE A 8 40.97 -11.17 -31.30
CA ILE A 8 39.95 -11.54 -30.30
C ILE A 8 38.65 -10.83 -30.72
N VAL A 9 37.78 -11.56 -31.42
CA VAL A 9 36.38 -11.17 -31.56
C VAL A 9 35.71 -11.49 -30.24
N ALA A 10 35.57 -10.48 -29.39
CA ALA A 10 34.72 -10.56 -28.21
C ALA A 10 33.26 -10.67 -28.68
N VAL A 11 32.73 -11.89 -28.71
CA VAL A 11 31.29 -12.12 -28.80
C VAL A 11 30.71 -11.67 -27.46
N MET A 12 30.26 -10.41 -27.40
CA MET A 12 29.36 -9.93 -26.35
C MET A 12 28.04 -10.69 -26.54
N VAL A 13 27.92 -11.84 -25.86
CA VAL A 13 26.63 -12.44 -25.57
C VAL A 13 25.94 -11.46 -24.64
N GLY A 14 25.08 -10.60 -25.21
CA GLY A 14 24.17 -9.78 -24.43
C GLY A 14 23.33 -10.72 -23.58
N LEU A 15 23.60 -10.74 -22.28
CA LEU A 15 22.63 -11.23 -21.32
C LEU A 15 21.35 -10.41 -21.55
N PRO A 16 20.19 -11.03 -21.78
CA PRO A 16 18.95 -10.29 -21.80
C PRO A 16 18.85 -9.58 -20.46
N CYS A 17 18.92 -8.24 -20.50
CA CYS A 17 18.42 -7.42 -19.42
C CYS A 17 16.93 -7.75 -19.36
N TYR A 18 16.54 -8.63 -18.43
CA TYR A 18 15.15 -8.81 -18.06
C TYR A 18 14.73 -7.47 -17.45
N ALA A 19 14.24 -6.56 -18.28
CA ALA A 19 13.37 -5.51 -17.81
C ALA A 19 12.14 -6.23 -17.26
N GLU A 20 11.91 -6.12 -15.95
CA GLU A 20 10.70 -6.61 -15.32
C GLU A 20 9.51 -5.98 -16.07
N ALA A 21 8.56 -6.81 -16.52
CA ALA A 21 7.43 -6.31 -17.27
C ALA A 21 6.67 -5.28 -16.39
N PRO A 22 6.20 -4.15 -16.95
CA PRO A 22 5.46 -3.18 -16.16
C PRO A 22 4.22 -3.86 -15.55
N ARG A 23 4.11 -3.78 -14.22
CA ARG A 23 2.96 -4.34 -13.50
C ARG A 23 1.76 -3.43 -13.71
N GLU A 24 0.79 -3.89 -14.49
CA GLU A 24 -0.41 -3.09 -14.82
C GLU A 24 -1.48 -3.09 -13.71
N GLY A 25 -1.26 -3.89 -12.67
CA GLY A 25 -2.23 -4.20 -11.64
C GLY A 25 -2.37 -3.17 -10.52
N ARG A 26 -3.19 -3.52 -9.54
CA ARG A 26 -3.47 -2.69 -8.36
C ARG A 26 -3.18 -3.43 -7.08
N LEU A 27 -2.76 -2.68 -6.07
CA LEU A 27 -2.66 -3.17 -4.70
C LEU A 27 -3.75 -2.53 -3.85
N LEU A 28 -4.37 -3.33 -2.97
CA LEU A 28 -5.26 -2.84 -1.94
C LEU A 28 -4.70 -3.22 -0.57
N ILE A 29 -3.97 -2.28 0.03
CA ILE A 29 -3.26 -2.44 1.30
C ILE A 29 -4.22 -2.08 2.43
N ILE A 30 -4.69 -3.06 3.20
CA ILE A 30 -5.73 -2.90 4.22
C ILE A 30 -5.11 -2.94 5.62
N GLY A 31 -5.40 -1.95 6.46
CA GLY A 31 -4.75 -1.77 7.76
C GLY A 31 -5.09 -2.84 8.81
N GLY A 32 -5.99 -3.77 8.53
CA GLY A 32 -6.41 -4.81 9.47
C GLY A 32 -7.70 -4.48 10.21
N ALA A 33 -8.16 -5.42 11.04
CA ALA A 33 -9.40 -5.32 11.82
C ALA A 33 -10.57 -4.75 11.00
N LEU A 34 -10.83 -5.38 9.85
CA LEU A 34 -11.95 -5.02 8.98
C LEU A 34 -13.26 -5.09 9.75
N ASP A 35 -14.10 -4.10 9.51
CA ASP A 35 -15.53 -4.22 9.79
C ASP A 35 -16.15 -5.02 8.65
N TYR A 36 -16.52 -6.27 8.93
CA TYR A 36 -17.04 -7.19 7.93
C TYR A 36 -18.48 -6.88 7.51
N ASP A 37 -19.16 -5.96 8.19
CA ASP A 37 -20.47 -5.45 7.79
C ASP A 37 -20.34 -4.20 6.91
N ASP A 38 -19.19 -3.52 6.92
CA ASP A 38 -18.90 -2.38 6.05
C ASP A 38 -18.52 -2.85 4.63
N PRO A 39 -19.36 -2.59 3.60
CA PRO A 39 -19.09 -3.05 2.25
C PRO A 39 -17.95 -2.30 1.56
N LYS A 40 -17.51 -1.15 2.08
CA LYS A 40 -16.71 -0.17 1.34
C LYS A 40 -15.41 -0.75 0.77
N ILE A 41 -14.61 -1.42 1.59
CA ILE A 41 -13.32 -1.99 1.15
C ILE A 41 -13.54 -3.17 0.19
N PHE A 42 -14.55 -4.01 0.47
CA PHE A 42 -14.91 -5.11 -0.41
C PHE A 42 -15.39 -4.59 -1.78
N HIS A 43 -16.21 -3.54 -1.81
CA HIS A 43 -16.68 -2.92 -3.06
C HIS A 43 -15.55 -2.29 -3.87
N VAL A 44 -14.54 -1.70 -3.21
CA VAL A 44 -13.33 -1.23 -3.91
C VAL A 44 -12.59 -2.41 -4.54
N PHE A 45 -12.38 -3.49 -3.77
CA PHE A 45 -11.73 -4.70 -4.27
C PHE A 45 -12.47 -5.33 -5.46
N ILE A 46 -13.79 -5.53 -5.33
CA ILE A 46 -14.65 -6.08 -6.38
C ILE A 46 -14.67 -5.18 -7.61
N GLY A 47 -14.78 -3.87 -7.41
CA GLY A 47 -14.76 -2.90 -8.50
C GLY A 47 -13.43 -2.89 -9.25
N ASP A 48 -12.30 -3.13 -8.58
CA ASP A 48 -11.01 -3.26 -9.24
C ASP A 48 -10.85 -4.59 -9.98
N ALA A 49 -11.30 -5.70 -9.40
CA ALA A 49 -11.30 -7.00 -10.05
C ALA A 49 -12.19 -7.00 -11.31
N MET A 50 -13.35 -6.35 -11.24
CA MET A 50 -14.29 -6.23 -12.35
C MET A 50 -13.74 -5.44 -13.55
N ARG A 51 -12.81 -4.50 -13.32
CA ARG A 51 -12.21 -3.71 -14.42
C ARG A 51 -11.34 -4.53 -15.36
N VAL A 52 -10.82 -5.65 -14.88
CA VAL A 52 -9.87 -6.49 -15.62
C VAL A 52 -10.42 -7.86 -15.97
N SER A 53 -11.43 -8.32 -15.23
CA SER A 53 -12.12 -9.56 -15.53
C SER A 53 -12.81 -9.49 -16.89
N ARG A 54 -12.69 -10.57 -17.66
CA ARG A 54 -13.25 -10.67 -19.03
C ARG A 54 -14.55 -11.45 -19.07
N GLU A 55 -14.89 -12.14 -17.98
CA GLU A 55 -16.00 -13.06 -17.85
C GLU A 55 -16.63 -12.88 -16.46
N THR A 56 -17.86 -13.35 -16.26
CA THR A 56 -18.42 -13.56 -14.92
C THR A 56 -18.73 -15.05 -14.80
N PRO A 57 -18.56 -15.64 -13.61
CA PRO A 57 -18.14 -15.00 -12.36
C PRO A 57 -16.69 -14.48 -12.36
N ILE A 58 -16.43 -13.34 -11.68
CA ILE A 58 -15.06 -12.83 -11.47
C ILE A 58 -14.31 -13.84 -10.60
N ARG A 59 -13.10 -14.23 -11.01
CA ARG A 59 -12.35 -15.28 -10.32
C ARG A 59 -11.47 -14.68 -9.22
N ILE A 60 -11.68 -15.09 -7.98
CA ILE A 60 -11.00 -14.53 -6.80
C ILE A 60 -10.29 -15.64 -6.02
N GLY A 61 -8.99 -15.48 -5.80
CA GLY A 61 -8.20 -16.37 -4.95
C GLY A 61 -8.04 -15.80 -3.54
N VAL A 62 -8.41 -16.56 -2.51
CA VAL A 62 -8.16 -16.22 -1.10
C VAL A 62 -6.96 -17.02 -0.61
N LEU A 63 -5.93 -16.33 -0.12
CA LEU A 63 -4.69 -16.91 0.37
C LEU A 63 -4.59 -16.73 1.89
N PRO A 64 -4.91 -17.76 2.69
CA PRO A 64 -4.93 -17.66 4.14
C PRO A 64 -3.55 -17.89 4.79
N THR A 65 -2.46 -17.74 4.02
CA THR A 65 -1.09 -18.12 4.37
C THR A 65 -0.58 -17.52 5.68
N ALA A 66 -1.01 -16.31 6.02
CA ALA A 66 -0.61 -15.63 7.26
C ALA A 66 -1.28 -16.23 8.51
N SER A 67 -2.46 -16.82 8.36
CA SER A 67 -3.32 -17.22 9.48
C SER A 67 -2.71 -18.36 10.30
N GLY A 68 -2.97 -18.35 11.62
CA GLY A 68 -2.75 -19.52 12.47
C GLY A 68 -3.83 -20.59 12.33
N GLU A 69 -4.97 -20.25 11.72
CA GLU A 69 -6.09 -21.13 11.39
C GLU A 69 -6.47 -20.91 9.90
N PRO A 70 -5.68 -21.44 8.94
CA PRO A 70 -5.82 -21.10 7.53
C PRO A 70 -7.18 -21.49 6.94
N GLU A 71 -7.71 -22.67 7.27
CA GLU A 71 -8.99 -23.17 6.74
C GLU A 71 -10.14 -22.28 7.18
N ARG A 72 -10.15 -21.90 8.48
CA ARG A 72 -11.17 -21.01 9.04
C ARG A 72 -11.07 -19.61 8.45
N SER A 73 -9.87 -19.02 8.43
CA SER A 73 -9.68 -17.67 7.91
C SER A 73 -10.00 -17.58 6.42
N GLY A 74 -9.57 -18.56 5.62
CA GLY A 74 -9.83 -18.61 4.19
C GLY A 74 -11.33 -18.72 3.92
N ARG A 75 -12.02 -19.64 4.60
CA ARG A 75 -13.47 -19.82 4.44
C ARG A 75 -14.26 -18.55 4.79
N LEU A 76 -13.98 -17.94 5.94
CA LEU A 76 -14.72 -16.74 6.37
C LEU A 76 -14.48 -15.57 5.40
N THR A 77 -13.24 -15.32 5.00
CA THR A 77 -12.93 -14.28 4.01
C THR A 77 -13.59 -14.56 2.65
N ALA A 78 -13.67 -15.81 2.22
CA ALA A 78 -14.39 -16.16 1.00
C ALA A 78 -15.90 -15.87 1.13
N GLU A 79 -16.52 -16.23 2.25
CA GLU A 79 -17.91 -15.92 2.55
C GLU A 79 -18.18 -14.40 2.59
N ASP A 80 -17.25 -13.62 3.15
CA ASP A 80 -17.32 -12.15 3.16
C ASP A 80 -17.30 -11.55 1.75
N ILE A 81 -16.37 -12.01 0.91
CA ILE A 81 -16.24 -11.53 -0.47
C ILE A 81 -17.51 -11.87 -1.26
N VAL A 82 -18.03 -13.10 -1.15
CA VAL A 82 -19.27 -13.51 -1.83
C VAL A 82 -20.45 -12.65 -1.38
N ARG A 83 -20.60 -12.43 -0.06
CA ARG A 83 -21.68 -11.60 0.49
C ARG A 83 -21.64 -10.18 -0.06
N HIS A 84 -20.47 -9.54 -0.02
CA HIS A 84 -20.32 -8.15 -0.46
C HIS A 84 -20.31 -7.99 -1.98
N ALA A 85 -19.98 -9.04 -2.74
CA ALA A 85 -20.14 -9.04 -4.18
C ALA A 85 -21.61 -8.94 -4.59
N LYS A 86 -22.52 -9.60 -3.86
CA LYS A 86 -23.97 -9.50 -4.12
C LYS A 86 -24.53 -8.11 -3.86
N THR A 87 -23.92 -7.35 -2.95
CA THR A 87 -24.32 -5.97 -2.63
C THR A 87 -23.57 -4.91 -3.45
N TYR A 88 -22.67 -5.32 -4.34
CA TYR A 88 -21.95 -4.37 -5.19
C TYR A 88 -22.95 -3.67 -6.14
N PRO A 89 -22.95 -2.32 -6.25
CA PRO A 89 -24.06 -1.59 -6.90
C PRO A 89 -24.33 -1.97 -8.36
N LEU A 90 -23.34 -2.48 -9.11
CA LEU A 90 -23.61 -2.98 -10.46
C LEU A 90 -24.29 -4.35 -10.43
N PHE A 91 -23.80 -5.28 -9.61
CA PHE A 91 -24.32 -6.64 -9.51
C PHE A 91 -25.71 -6.70 -8.90
N GLU A 92 -25.98 -5.87 -7.89
CA GLU A 92 -27.30 -5.71 -7.31
C GLU A 92 -28.31 -5.21 -8.37
N ARG A 93 -27.94 -4.21 -9.17
CA ARG A 93 -28.81 -3.65 -10.22
C ARG A 93 -29.15 -4.64 -11.33
N VAL A 94 -28.23 -5.54 -11.68
CA VAL A 94 -28.45 -6.55 -12.73
C VAL A 94 -28.95 -7.89 -12.17
N GLY A 95 -29.12 -8.00 -10.85
CA GLY A 95 -29.57 -9.23 -10.20
C GLY A 95 -28.61 -10.41 -10.36
N ALA A 96 -27.29 -10.17 -10.38
CA ALA A 96 -26.33 -11.25 -10.53
C ALA A 96 -26.32 -12.17 -9.29
N GLU A 97 -26.72 -13.43 -9.46
CA GLU A 97 -26.82 -14.39 -8.35
C GLU A 97 -25.43 -14.83 -7.85
N ASP A 98 -24.52 -15.10 -8.79
CA ASP A 98 -23.14 -15.55 -8.54
C ASP A 98 -22.13 -14.66 -9.28
N PRO A 99 -21.91 -13.41 -8.83
CA PRO A 99 -21.03 -12.46 -9.52
C PRO A 99 -19.53 -12.81 -9.39
N VAL A 100 -19.17 -13.69 -8.46
CA VAL A 100 -17.78 -14.07 -8.12
C VAL A 100 -17.64 -15.58 -7.92
N ASP A 101 -16.50 -16.13 -8.34
CA ASP A 101 -16.05 -17.50 -8.08
C ASP A 101 -14.86 -17.40 -7.15
N VAL A 102 -15.10 -17.63 -5.86
CA VAL A 102 -14.08 -17.44 -4.81
C VAL A 102 -13.52 -18.79 -4.40
N ARG A 103 -12.20 -18.93 -4.50
CA ARG A 103 -11.47 -20.17 -4.15
C ARG A 103 -10.45 -19.89 -3.07
N VAL A 104 -10.46 -20.72 -2.03
CA VAL A 104 -9.38 -20.72 -1.03
C VAL A 104 -8.22 -21.53 -1.59
N ILE A 105 -7.08 -20.89 -1.78
CA ILE A 105 -5.88 -21.51 -2.35
C ILE A 105 -4.96 -21.89 -1.19
N ASP A 106 -4.75 -23.19 -0.99
CA ASP A 106 -3.97 -23.74 0.12
C ASP A 106 -2.46 -23.60 -0.12
N VAL A 107 -1.96 -22.38 0.11
CA VAL A 107 -0.54 -22.06 0.19
C VAL A 107 -0.24 -21.63 1.62
N THR A 108 0.31 -22.54 2.43
CA THR A 108 0.47 -22.34 3.88
C THR A 108 1.82 -22.86 4.37
N THR A 109 2.24 -22.42 5.56
CA THR A 109 3.46 -22.94 6.20
C THR A 109 3.33 -24.40 6.66
N ALA A 110 2.11 -24.92 6.77
CA ALA A 110 1.87 -26.35 7.02
C ALA A 110 2.14 -27.21 5.77
N ASN A 111 1.98 -26.62 4.58
CA ASN A 111 2.23 -27.26 3.30
C ASN A 111 3.05 -26.36 2.35
N PRO A 112 4.30 -26.00 2.69
CA PRO A 112 5.07 -25.03 1.90
C PRO A 112 5.45 -25.54 0.51
N ALA A 113 5.40 -26.86 0.29
CA ALA A 113 5.63 -27.47 -1.02
C ALA A 113 4.56 -27.07 -2.05
N SER A 114 3.35 -26.70 -1.60
CA SER A 114 2.27 -26.27 -2.49
C SER A 114 2.61 -24.99 -3.27
N ALA A 115 3.52 -24.15 -2.75
CA ALA A 115 4.03 -22.98 -3.47
C ALA A 115 4.83 -23.32 -4.75
N LYS A 116 5.24 -24.59 -4.91
CA LYS A 116 5.92 -25.12 -6.10
C LYS A 116 5.04 -26.09 -6.89
N ASP A 117 3.80 -26.35 -6.45
CA ASP A 117 2.87 -27.27 -7.11
C ASP A 117 2.26 -26.59 -8.35
N PRO A 118 2.41 -27.16 -9.56
CA PRO A 118 1.82 -26.60 -10.78
C PRO A 118 0.30 -26.39 -10.70
N SER A 119 -0.43 -27.25 -9.98
CA SER A 119 -1.89 -27.12 -9.84
C SER A 119 -2.31 -25.92 -8.98
N VAL A 120 -1.46 -25.52 -8.03
CA VAL A 120 -1.66 -24.32 -7.20
C VAL A 120 -1.29 -23.08 -8.00
N VAL A 121 -0.21 -23.14 -8.77
CA VAL A 121 0.20 -22.07 -9.67
C VAL A 121 -0.90 -21.76 -10.69
N GLU A 122 -1.51 -22.80 -11.28
CA GLU A 122 -2.62 -22.65 -12.21
C GLU A 122 -3.86 -22.02 -11.55
N GLN A 123 -4.15 -22.35 -10.29
CA GLN A 123 -5.23 -21.70 -9.54
C GLN A 123 -4.98 -20.20 -9.36
N ILE A 124 -3.75 -19.80 -9.02
CA ILE A 124 -3.39 -18.38 -8.87
C ILE A 124 -3.44 -17.66 -10.23
N ASP A 125 -2.90 -18.29 -11.28
CA ASP A 125 -2.91 -17.73 -12.64
C ASP A 125 -4.32 -17.56 -13.22
N ALA A 126 -5.28 -18.40 -12.79
CA ALA A 126 -6.65 -18.28 -13.24
C ALA A 126 -7.44 -17.13 -12.59
N CYS A 127 -6.91 -16.49 -11.53
CA CYS A 127 -7.62 -15.46 -10.77
C CYS A 127 -7.53 -14.07 -11.42
N ASP A 128 -8.59 -13.27 -11.33
CA ASP A 128 -8.58 -11.84 -11.67
C ASP A 128 -8.09 -10.99 -10.49
N ALA A 129 -8.31 -11.49 -9.27
CA ALA A 129 -7.89 -10.83 -8.04
C ALA A 129 -7.50 -11.84 -6.95
N LEU A 130 -6.58 -11.44 -6.09
CA LEU A 130 -6.09 -12.21 -4.95
C LEU A 130 -6.32 -11.45 -3.66
N TRP A 131 -6.66 -12.16 -2.59
CA TRP A 131 -6.83 -11.62 -1.26
C TRP A 131 -5.99 -12.39 -0.24
N PHE A 132 -4.99 -11.73 0.33
CA PHE A 132 -4.18 -12.27 1.42
C PHE A 132 -4.81 -11.94 2.79
N THR A 133 -5.06 -12.96 3.61
CA THR A 133 -5.66 -12.74 4.93
C THR A 133 -4.64 -12.23 5.96
N GLY A 134 -5.14 -11.88 7.15
CA GLY A 134 -4.30 -11.46 8.28
C GLY A 134 -3.65 -12.61 9.03
N GLY A 135 -2.74 -12.27 9.96
CA GLY A 135 -2.00 -13.24 10.77
C GLY A 135 -0.55 -12.79 10.96
N ASP A 136 0.40 -13.65 10.61
CA ASP A 136 1.84 -13.33 10.60
C ASP A 136 2.37 -13.20 9.17
N GLN A 137 2.83 -12.01 8.82
CA GLN A 137 3.39 -11.69 7.50
C GLN A 137 4.67 -12.47 7.18
N SER A 138 5.44 -12.89 8.19
CA SER A 138 6.62 -13.74 7.97
C SER A 138 6.25 -15.12 7.41
N ARG A 139 5.02 -15.62 7.67
CA ARG A 139 4.53 -16.88 7.09
C ARG A 139 4.29 -16.76 5.60
N ILE A 140 3.82 -15.60 5.13
CA ILE A 140 3.63 -15.34 3.70
C ILE A 140 4.98 -15.39 3.01
N THR A 141 5.95 -14.60 3.45
CA THR A 141 7.27 -14.55 2.82
C THR A 141 8.02 -15.86 2.94
N ALA A 142 7.88 -16.60 4.05
CA ALA A 142 8.51 -17.92 4.20
C ALA A 142 8.01 -18.98 3.21
N VAL A 143 6.81 -18.81 2.66
CA VAL A 143 6.23 -19.76 1.69
C VAL A 143 6.40 -19.27 0.26
N PHE A 144 6.12 -18.00 0.00
CA PHE A 144 6.19 -17.42 -1.35
C PHE A 144 7.61 -17.06 -1.77
N ARG A 145 8.45 -16.62 -0.83
CA ARG A 145 9.83 -16.15 -1.07
C ARG A 145 10.83 -16.72 -0.04
N PRO A 146 10.92 -18.05 0.13
CA PRO A 146 11.79 -18.65 1.14
C PRO A 146 13.26 -18.30 0.89
N GLY A 147 13.92 -17.66 1.87
CA GLY A 147 15.35 -17.34 1.76
C GLY A 147 15.68 -16.42 0.59
N ASP A 148 14.75 -15.53 0.23
CA ASP A 148 14.84 -14.58 -0.88
C ASP A 148 14.81 -15.24 -2.28
N GLU A 149 14.46 -16.53 -2.35
CA GLU A 149 14.18 -17.23 -3.61
C GLU A 149 12.70 -17.13 -3.97
N ASP A 150 12.41 -16.79 -5.21
CA ASP A 150 11.05 -16.70 -5.71
C ASP A 150 10.47 -18.11 -6.02
N THR A 151 9.28 -18.39 -5.50
CA THR A 151 8.56 -19.63 -5.84
C THR A 151 7.70 -19.48 -7.09
N PRO A 152 7.34 -20.57 -7.78
CA PRO A 152 6.35 -20.54 -8.87
C PRO A 152 5.02 -19.89 -8.48
N ALA A 153 4.55 -20.08 -7.24
CA ALA A 153 3.35 -19.41 -6.74
C ALA A 153 3.54 -17.89 -6.58
N TYR A 154 4.73 -17.43 -6.18
CA TYR A 154 5.05 -16.00 -6.16
C TYR A 154 5.07 -15.41 -7.57
N GLU A 155 5.72 -16.08 -8.51
CA GLU A 155 5.71 -15.65 -9.92
C GLU A 155 4.28 -15.60 -10.48
N ALA A 156 3.39 -16.52 -10.06
CA ALA A 156 1.98 -16.48 -10.43
C ALA A 156 1.27 -15.24 -9.87
N VAL A 157 1.57 -14.83 -8.63
CA VAL A 157 1.09 -13.56 -8.06
C VAL A 157 1.56 -12.37 -8.90
N LEU A 158 2.83 -12.36 -9.33
CA LEU A 158 3.35 -11.31 -10.20
C LEU A 158 2.61 -11.29 -11.54
N ARG A 159 2.40 -12.45 -12.17
CA ARG A 159 1.62 -12.56 -13.41
C ARG A 159 0.18 -12.06 -13.25
N VAL A 160 -0.41 -12.12 -12.05
CA VAL A 160 -1.72 -11.52 -11.76
C VAL A 160 -1.66 -10.01 -11.86
N LEU A 161 -0.62 -9.39 -11.29
CA LEU A 161 -0.43 -7.95 -11.38
C LEU A 161 -0.03 -7.52 -12.80
N GLU A 162 0.80 -8.28 -13.50
CA GLU A 162 1.22 -7.99 -14.88
C GLU A 162 0.02 -7.93 -15.84
N ARG A 163 -1.01 -8.76 -15.63
CA ARG A 163 -2.25 -8.74 -16.44
C ARG A 163 -3.30 -7.72 -15.97
N GLY A 164 -2.94 -6.79 -15.09
CA GLY A 164 -3.85 -5.76 -14.57
C GLY A 164 -4.67 -6.18 -13.35
N GLY A 165 -4.46 -7.40 -12.84
CA GLY A 165 -5.16 -7.95 -11.68
C GLY A 165 -4.93 -7.19 -10.38
N VAL A 166 -5.66 -7.60 -9.35
CA VAL A 166 -5.62 -6.95 -8.04
C VAL A 166 -5.02 -7.87 -6.99
N VAL A 167 -4.12 -7.35 -6.16
CA VAL A 167 -3.69 -8.03 -4.93
C VAL A 167 -4.11 -7.20 -3.73
N ALA A 168 -5.07 -7.72 -2.96
CA ALA A 168 -5.51 -7.16 -1.70
C ALA A 168 -4.88 -7.92 -0.53
N GLY A 169 -4.68 -7.23 0.59
CA GLY A 169 -4.12 -7.86 1.78
C GLY A 169 -4.43 -7.08 3.04
N THR A 170 -4.90 -7.78 4.08
CA THR A 170 -5.28 -7.18 5.37
C THR A 170 -4.30 -7.53 6.47
N SER A 171 -3.92 -6.53 7.28
CA SER A 171 -2.96 -6.71 8.38
C SER A 171 -1.64 -7.31 7.88
N ALA A 172 -1.34 -8.58 8.16
CA ALA A 172 -0.17 -9.28 7.60
C ALA A 172 -0.10 -9.22 6.06
N GLY A 173 -1.25 -9.36 5.37
CA GLY A 173 -1.34 -9.23 3.92
C GLY A 173 -0.99 -7.83 3.41
N ALA A 174 -1.16 -6.78 4.23
CA ALA A 174 -0.70 -5.42 3.90
C ALA A 174 0.81 -5.26 4.14
N ALA A 175 1.30 -5.78 5.27
CA ALA A 175 2.70 -5.65 5.66
C ALA A 175 3.67 -6.37 4.70
N MET A 176 3.22 -7.44 4.03
CA MET A 176 4.04 -8.19 3.08
C MET A 176 4.24 -7.48 1.73
N MET A 177 3.37 -6.52 1.36
CA MET A 177 3.39 -5.96 0.02
C MET A 177 4.68 -5.18 -0.33
N PRO A 178 5.24 -4.32 0.54
CA PRO A 178 6.45 -3.59 0.20
C PRO A 178 7.68 -4.51 0.04
N GLU A 179 8.71 -4.02 -0.65
CA GLU A 179 10.02 -4.69 -0.75
C GLU A 179 10.64 -4.90 0.64
N ARG A 180 10.59 -3.87 1.49
CA ARG A 180 11.04 -3.94 2.88
C ARG A 180 9.84 -3.95 3.82
N MET A 181 9.78 -4.97 4.67
CA MET A 181 8.64 -5.29 5.51
C MET A 181 9.00 -5.13 6.98
N ILE A 182 8.13 -4.48 7.76
CA ILE A 182 8.20 -4.53 9.23
C ILE A 182 7.68 -5.89 9.68
N ARG A 183 8.54 -6.70 10.30
CA ARG A 183 8.24 -8.06 10.75
C ARG A 183 7.62 -8.08 12.16
N TRP A 184 8.17 -7.28 13.06
CA TRP A 184 7.72 -7.21 14.46
C TRP A 184 8.12 -5.88 15.13
N GLY A 185 7.83 -5.77 16.42
CA GLY A 185 8.27 -4.68 17.27
C GLY A 185 7.16 -3.68 17.62
N ASN A 186 7.42 -2.83 18.59
CA ASN A 186 6.51 -1.76 19.00
C ASN A 186 7.25 -0.41 19.00
N SER A 187 6.51 0.70 19.00
CA SER A 187 7.12 2.02 18.88
C SER A 187 8.05 2.39 20.05
N VAL A 188 7.72 1.98 21.27
CA VAL A 188 8.55 2.33 22.44
C VAL A 188 9.89 1.62 22.35
N GLU A 189 9.88 0.31 22.13
CA GLU A 189 11.08 -0.49 21.99
C GLU A 189 11.90 -0.11 20.76
N ALA A 190 11.25 0.18 19.62
CA ALA A 190 11.94 0.66 18.42
C ALA A 190 12.69 1.97 18.68
N LEU A 191 12.10 2.92 19.41
CA LEU A 191 12.75 4.19 19.73
C LEU A 191 13.89 4.03 20.75
N LEU A 192 13.77 3.09 21.70
CA LEU A 192 14.79 2.87 22.72
C LEU A 192 15.97 2.04 22.21
N VAL A 193 15.69 1.01 21.42
CA VAL A 193 16.69 -0.02 21.03
C VAL A 193 17.09 0.11 19.56
N GLY A 194 16.24 0.66 18.70
CA GLY A 194 16.46 0.69 17.26
C GLY A 194 16.08 -0.63 16.57
N ARG A 195 16.81 -0.99 15.51
CA ARG A 195 16.67 -2.27 14.81
C ARG A 195 17.09 -3.43 15.72
N SER A 196 16.33 -4.52 15.68
CA SER A 196 16.66 -5.79 16.33
C SER A 196 16.34 -6.94 15.39
N ASP A 197 17.32 -7.81 15.13
CA ASP A 197 17.16 -9.02 14.31
C ASP A 197 17.05 -10.31 15.14
N VAL A 198 17.18 -10.20 16.47
CA VAL A 198 17.47 -11.35 17.35
C VAL A 198 16.33 -11.70 18.32
N ALA A 199 15.42 -10.76 18.58
CA ALA A 199 14.29 -10.97 19.50
C ALA A 199 13.10 -10.09 19.10
N GLU A 200 11.91 -10.71 19.00
CA GLU A 200 10.69 -10.05 18.54
C GLU A 200 10.12 -9.03 19.54
N ASP A 201 10.51 -9.15 20.81
CA ASP A 201 10.09 -8.31 21.93
C ASP A 201 10.94 -7.05 22.12
N ARG A 202 12.05 -6.92 21.38
CA ARG A 202 12.95 -5.76 21.47
C ARG A 202 13.13 -5.08 20.12
N GLY A 203 13.16 -3.75 20.15
CA GLY A 203 13.35 -2.93 18.96
C GLY A 203 12.25 -3.08 17.89
N VAL A 204 12.65 -2.88 16.64
CA VAL A 204 11.87 -3.17 15.43
C VAL A 204 12.62 -4.15 14.54
N GLY A 205 11.91 -5.18 14.08
CA GLY A 205 12.41 -6.13 13.10
C GLY A 205 11.96 -5.76 11.70
N VAL A 206 12.88 -5.80 10.76
CA VAL A 206 12.65 -5.45 9.35
C VAL A 206 13.32 -6.50 8.47
N GLY A 207 12.64 -6.91 7.40
CA GLY A 207 13.12 -7.93 6.47
C GLY A 207 12.62 -7.68 5.06
N LEU A 208 12.75 -8.69 4.20
CA LEU A 208 12.20 -8.66 2.85
C LEU A 208 10.72 -9.04 2.88
N GLY A 209 9.92 -8.27 2.15
CA GLY A 209 8.54 -8.58 1.83
C GLY A 209 8.43 -9.27 0.47
N MET A 210 7.22 -9.27 -0.09
CA MET A 210 6.95 -9.77 -1.43
C MET A 210 7.44 -8.80 -2.52
N GLY A 211 7.79 -7.55 -2.21
CA GLY A 211 8.29 -6.62 -3.22
C GLY A 211 7.27 -6.30 -4.32
N LEU A 212 5.97 -6.31 -3.96
CA LEU A 212 4.88 -5.91 -4.84
C LEU A 212 4.88 -4.38 -5.03
N LEU A 213 5.38 -3.66 -4.04
CA LEU A 213 5.56 -2.20 -4.03
C LEU A 213 6.97 -1.85 -3.53
N ASP A 214 7.69 -0.99 -4.22
CA ASP A 214 9.02 -0.52 -3.85
C ASP A 214 8.98 0.95 -3.37
N GLY A 215 10.08 1.42 -2.79
CA GLY A 215 10.29 2.82 -2.44
C GLY A 215 9.49 3.37 -1.25
N VAL A 216 8.67 2.55 -0.59
CA VAL A 216 7.85 2.96 0.56
C VAL A 216 7.84 1.90 1.66
N MET A 217 7.84 2.35 2.92
CA MET A 217 7.57 1.51 4.08
C MET A 217 6.08 1.50 4.41
N ILE A 218 5.48 0.33 4.61
CA ILE A 218 4.08 0.21 5.02
C ILE A 218 3.99 -0.30 6.45
N ASP A 219 3.09 0.30 7.22
CA ASP A 219 2.65 -0.25 8.49
C ASP A 219 1.12 -0.24 8.58
N GLN A 220 0.56 -1.13 9.39
CA GLN A 220 -0.86 -1.47 9.49
C GLN A 220 -1.29 -1.39 10.97
N HIS A 221 -2.59 -1.42 11.28
CA HIS A 221 -3.15 -1.10 12.60
C HIS A 221 -2.53 0.16 13.22
N PHE A 222 -2.30 1.16 12.37
CA PHE A 222 -1.23 2.11 12.59
C PHE A 222 -1.45 3.00 13.81
N MET A 223 -2.56 3.74 13.84
CA MET A 223 -2.88 4.62 14.97
C MET A 223 -3.33 3.82 16.19
N GLU A 224 -4.10 2.75 15.97
CA GLU A 224 -4.70 1.91 17.01
C GLU A 224 -3.62 1.25 17.88
N ARG A 225 -2.51 0.86 17.25
CA ARG A 225 -1.35 0.27 17.95
C ARG A 225 -0.20 1.26 18.13
N ARG A 226 -0.43 2.55 17.89
CA ARG A 226 0.53 3.66 18.12
C ARG A 226 1.87 3.42 17.41
N ARG A 227 1.84 3.00 16.15
CA ARG A 227 2.99 2.46 15.40
C ARG A 227 3.88 3.50 14.70
N LEU A 228 3.67 4.78 14.96
CA LEU A 228 4.49 5.87 14.40
C LEU A 228 5.99 5.70 14.68
N GLY A 229 6.36 5.46 15.93
CA GLY A 229 7.77 5.37 16.33
C GLY A 229 8.50 4.22 15.61
N ARG A 230 7.88 3.04 15.54
CA ARG A 230 8.50 1.90 14.84
C ARG A 230 8.58 2.10 13.33
N LEU A 231 7.58 2.77 12.72
CA LEU A 231 7.64 3.10 11.30
C LEU A 231 8.81 4.03 10.99
N ILE A 232 9.00 5.09 11.78
CA ILE A 232 10.11 6.04 11.58
C ILE A 232 11.48 5.34 11.76
N VAL A 233 11.62 4.50 12.80
CA VAL A 233 12.87 3.74 13.02
C VAL A 233 13.13 2.77 11.88
N ALA A 234 12.09 2.10 11.37
CA ALA A 234 12.19 1.19 10.24
C ALA A 234 12.57 1.93 8.95
N MET A 235 11.95 3.08 8.66
CA MET A 235 12.32 3.99 7.56
C MET A 235 13.80 4.35 7.63
N HIS A 236 14.30 4.80 8.79
CA HIS A 236 15.70 5.17 8.96
C HIS A 236 16.65 3.98 8.78
N THR A 237 16.27 2.83 9.36
CA THR A 237 17.05 1.58 9.27
C THR A 237 17.22 1.14 7.81
N GLU A 238 16.18 1.32 7.00
CA GLU A 238 16.16 0.87 5.61
C GLU A 238 16.51 1.97 4.60
N GLY A 239 16.79 3.18 5.07
CA GLY A 239 17.09 4.33 4.19
C GLY A 239 15.91 4.75 3.30
N ILE A 240 14.67 4.38 3.67
CA ILE A 240 13.46 4.67 2.90
C ILE A 240 12.84 5.98 3.42
N ALA A 241 12.73 6.97 2.55
CA ALA A 241 12.31 8.33 2.91
C ALA A 241 10.79 8.50 3.10
N MET A 242 9.98 7.53 2.68
CA MET A 242 8.52 7.56 2.80
C MET A 242 8.00 6.34 3.54
N GLY A 243 7.17 6.58 4.56
CA GLY A 243 6.40 5.57 5.26
C GLY A 243 4.92 5.90 5.21
N ILE A 244 4.07 4.89 5.08
CA ILE A 244 2.62 5.05 5.12
C ILE A 244 2.06 4.09 6.17
N GLY A 245 1.43 4.66 7.18
CA GLY A 245 0.65 3.93 8.16
C GLY A 245 -0.80 3.84 7.73
N VAL A 246 -1.37 2.63 7.64
CA VAL A 246 -2.77 2.38 7.31
C VAL A 246 -3.54 2.00 8.57
N ASN A 247 -4.65 2.70 8.83
CA ASN A 247 -5.47 2.50 10.03
C ASN A 247 -6.41 1.28 9.90
N GLU A 248 -6.93 0.83 11.04
CA GLU A 248 -7.88 -0.29 11.08
C GLU A 248 -9.16 0.04 10.29
N ASN A 249 -9.74 -0.97 9.63
CA ASN A 249 -10.90 -0.82 8.75
C ASN A 249 -10.74 0.25 7.65
N ARG A 250 -9.50 0.52 7.23
CA ARG A 250 -9.15 1.47 6.16
C ARG A 250 -8.17 0.83 5.19
N ALA A 251 -8.03 1.43 4.02
CA ALA A 251 -7.10 0.92 3.02
C ALA A 251 -6.36 2.02 2.25
N LEU A 252 -5.26 1.64 1.63
CA LEU A 252 -4.55 2.38 0.60
C LEU A 252 -4.63 1.59 -0.70
N ARG A 253 -5.27 2.18 -1.71
CA ARG A 253 -5.36 1.61 -3.06
C ARG A 253 -4.24 2.20 -3.92
N VAL A 254 -3.39 1.36 -4.50
CA VAL A 254 -2.24 1.76 -5.32
C VAL A 254 -2.44 1.28 -6.75
N ASP A 255 -2.29 2.17 -7.71
CA ASP A 255 -2.18 1.84 -9.12
C ASP A 255 -0.68 1.73 -9.49
N LEU A 256 -0.24 0.53 -9.90
CA LEU A 256 1.19 0.24 -10.06
C LEU A 256 1.79 0.89 -11.32
N VAL A 257 0.97 1.22 -12.31
CA VAL A 257 1.41 1.90 -13.55
C VAL A 257 1.71 3.36 -13.25
N SER A 258 0.72 4.07 -12.70
CA SER A 258 0.83 5.50 -12.42
C SER A 258 1.60 5.79 -11.13
N ARG A 259 1.80 4.78 -10.28
CA ARG A 259 2.34 4.90 -8.92
C ARG A 259 1.58 5.90 -8.05
N VAL A 260 0.29 6.04 -8.33
CA VAL A 260 -0.63 6.85 -7.55
C VAL A 260 -1.33 6.00 -6.51
N ALA A 261 -1.28 6.45 -5.26
CA ALA A 261 -1.97 5.83 -4.14
C ALA A 261 -3.14 6.71 -3.65
N THR A 262 -4.26 6.08 -3.34
CA THR A 262 -5.49 6.74 -2.89
C THR A 262 -5.95 6.14 -1.56
N PRO A 263 -6.22 6.95 -0.51
CA PRO A 263 -6.85 6.47 0.71
C PRO A 263 -8.26 5.95 0.41
N VAL A 264 -8.70 4.97 1.19
CA VAL A 264 -10.06 4.43 1.20
C VAL A 264 -10.57 4.45 2.64
N GLY A 265 -11.62 5.24 2.86
CA GLY A 265 -12.17 5.52 4.18
C GLY A 265 -11.69 6.85 4.79
N GLU A 266 -12.30 7.20 5.93
CA GLU A 266 -12.00 8.39 6.71
C GLU A 266 -10.75 8.20 7.56
N GLU A 267 -9.86 9.21 7.60
CA GLU A 267 -8.58 9.17 8.31
C GLU A 267 -7.81 7.87 7.98
N ALA A 268 -7.84 7.47 6.71
CA ALA A 268 -7.43 6.15 6.28
C ALA A 268 -5.94 5.88 6.46
N VAL A 269 -5.12 6.89 6.15
CA VAL A 269 -3.66 6.74 6.15
C VAL A 269 -2.96 7.94 6.76
N VAL A 270 -1.80 7.68 7.34
CA VAL A 270 -0.83 8.68 7.77
C VAL A 270 0.43 8.53 6.92
N VAL A 271 0.71 9.51 6.09
CA VAL A 271 1.94 9.61 5.29
C VAL A 271 3.01 10.29 6.13
N VAL A 272 4.14 9.62 6.29
CA VAL A 272 5.33 10.11 7.00
C VAL A 272 6.46 10.23 6.00
N ARG A 273 6.98 11.44 5.81
CA ARG A 273 8.03 11.72 4.81
C ARG A 273 9.20 12.48 5.42
N ALA A 274 10.41 12.04 5.15
CA ALA A 274 11.62 12.78 5.46
C ALA A 274 11.74 14.04 4.57
N PHE A 275 12.01 15.20 5.16
CA PHE A 275 12.10 16.49 4.47
C PHE A 275 13.27 16.54 3.48
N ASP A 276 14.43 16.00 3.86
CA ASP A 276 15.59 15.90 2.97
C ASP A 276 16.47 14.68 3.27
N LYS A 277 17.51 14.49 2.46
CA LYS A 277 18.49 13.41 2.65
C LYS A 277 19.25 13.53 3.98
N SER A 278 19.36 14.72 4.56
CA SER A 278 20.02 14.93 5.84
C SER A 278 19.18 14.43 7.03
N THR A 279 17.85 14.47 6.93
CA THR A 279 16.94 13.79 7.85
C THR A 279 17.21 12.29 7.88
N MET A 280 17.49 11.69 6.72
CA MET A 280 17.84 10.27 6.63
C MET A 280 19.31 10.00 7.01
N ALA A 281 20.16 11.02 7.04
CA ALA A 281 21.57 10.93 7.42
C ALA A 281 21.85 11.17 8.92
N GLY A 282 20.80 11.48 9.71
CA GLY A 282 20.89 11.83 11.12
C GLY A 282 21.27 10.68 12.06
N SER A 283 22.48 10.76 12.60
CA SER A 283 23.10 10.12 13.78
C SER A 283 22.99 8.60 14.01
N ARG A 284 24.17 7.97 14.06
CA ARG A 284 24.47 6.57 14.43
C ARG A 284 24.10 6.17 15.88
N TYR A 285 23.24 6.91 16.58
CA TYR A 285 22.84 6.60 17.95
C TYR A 285 21.43 6.01 18.00
N PRO A 286 21.23 4.81 18.58
CA PRO A 286 19.89 4.32 18.86
C PRO A 286 19.17 5.33 19.78
N GLY A 287 18.07 5.89 19.29
CA GLY A 287 17.23 6.85 20.03
C GLY A 287 17.33 8.32 19.66
N ALA A 288 18.17 8.72 18.71
CA ALA A 288 18.23 10.10 18.21
C ALA A 288 17.76 10.19 16.75
N ILE A 289 16.45 10.07 16.51
CA ILE A 289 15.89 10.39 15.20
C ILE A 289 15.91 11.90 15.04
N SER A 290 16.60 12.38 14.00
CA SER A 290 16.70 13.79 13.67
C SER A 290 15.36 14.41 13.28
N ASN A 291 15.24 15.71 13.59
CA ASN A 291 14.23 16.63 13.06
C ASN A 291 14.04 16.48 11.54
N GLY A 292 12.82 16.71 11.05
CA GLY A 292 12.55 16.80 9.61
C GLY A 292 11.66 15.69 9.05
N TYR A 293 10.58 15.32 9.74
CA TYR A 293 9.49 14.54 9.13
C TYR A 293 8.25 15.40 8.91
N ARG A 294 7.61 15.28 7.74
CA ARG A 294 6.27 15.78 7.45
C ARG A 294 5.28 14.64 7.65
N MET A 295 4.18 14.93 8.34
CA MET A 295 3.11 13.99 8.57
C MET A 295 1.79 14.51 8.03
N SER A 296 1.13 13.73 7.18
CA SER A 296 -0.16 14.08 6.59
C SER A 296 -1.15 12.94 6.78
N MET A 297 -2.27 13.23 7.42
CA MET A 297 -3.37 12.29 7.58
C MET A 297 -4.37 12.52 6.44
N LEU A 298 -4.73 11.45 5.72
CA LEU A 298 -5.52 11.55 4.49
C LEU A 298 -6.76 10.67 4.55
N SER A 299 -7.85 11.21 4.00
CA SER A 299 -9.14 10.53 3.84
C SER A 299 -9.54 10.47 2.38
N ASP A 300 -10.39 9.52 2.02
CA ASP A 300 -10.99 9.47 0.68
C ASP A 300 -11.98 10.63 0.42
N ALA A 301 -12.65 11.12 1.47
CA ALA A 301 -13.52 12.29 1.42
C ALA A 301 -12.78 13.56 0.95
N ASP A 302 -11.48 13.67 1.25
CA ASP A 302 -10.63 14.77 0.80
C ASP A 302 -10.23 14.63 -0.68
N ARG A 303 -10.60 13.52 -1.33
CA ARG A 303 -10.15 13.13 -2.67
C ARG A 303 -8.63 13.29 -2.81
N SER A 304 -7.93 12.92 -1.74
CA SER A 304 -6.47 13.01 -1.69
C SER A 304 -5.85 11.90 -2.53
N VAL A 305 -4.76 12.20 -3.20
CA VAL A 305 -3.91 11.23 -3.90
C VAL A 305 -2.46 11.46 -3.50
N ILE A 306 -1.67 10.39 -3.50
CA ILE A 306 -0.25 10.38 -3.19
C ILE A 306 0.49 9.91 -4.45
N ASP A 307 1.39 10.72 -4.97
CA ASP A 307 2.39 10.27 -5.95
C ASP A 307 3.53 9.59 -5.17
N LEU A 308 3.69 8.27 -5.34
CA LEU A 308 4.63 7.48 -4.55
C LEU A 308 6.10 7.71 -4.96
N ASP A 309 6.37 8.22 -6.16
CA ASP A 309 7.73 8.51 -6.63
C ASP A 309 8.27 9.80 -6.03
N THR A 310 7.40 10.80 -5.93
CA THR A 310 7.76 12.14 -5.47
C THR A 310 7.36 12.40 -4.03
N GLY A 311 6.45 11.61 -3.46
CA GLY A 311 5.84 11.83 -2.15
C GLY A 311 4.97 13.07 -2.08
N LEU A 312 4.43 13.53 -3.22
CA LEU A 312 3.52 14.65 -3.30
C LEU A 312 2.09 14.21 -3.02
N ILE A 313 1.37 15.07 -2.32
CA ILE A 313 -0.03 14.86 -1.98
C ILE A 313 -0.84 15.96 -2.65
N ALA A 314 -1.82 15.56 -3.45
CA ALA A 314 -2.79 16.47 -4.07
C ALA A 314 -4.20 16.16 -3.56
N ALA A 315 -5.04 17.19 -3.38
CA ALA A 315 -6.45 17.05 -2.99
C ALA A 315 -7.35 17.80 -3.98
N ARG A 316 -8.52 17.25 -4.32
CA ARG A 316 -9.45 17.87 -5.30
C ARG A 316 -10.34 18.92 -4.61
N GLY A 317 -10.32 20.17 -5.07
CA GLY A 317 -11.22 21.25 -4.61
C GLY A 317 -10.62 22.30 -3.69
N ALA A 318 -9.30 22.34 -3.50
CA ALA A 318 -8.66 23.45 -2.81
C ALA A 318 -8.44 24.60 -3.81
N ASP A 319 -9.16 25.71 -3.62
CA ASP A 319 -8.79 26.98 -4.25
C ASP A 319 -7.32 27.28 -3.94
N ARG A 320 -6.58 27.65 -4.98
CA ARG A 320 -5.13 27.84 -4.96
C ARG A 320 -4.70 28.84 -3.88
N GLU A 321 -5.55 29.82 -3.54
CA GLU A 321 -5.29 30.85 -2.54
C GLU A 321 -5.47 30.37 -1.08
N ALA A 322 -6.42 29.47 -0.81
CA ALA A 322 -6.66 28.98 0.56
C ALA A 322 -5.58 27.99 1.03
N SER A 323 -4.91 27.32 0.08
CA SER A 323 -3.85 26.35 0.34
C SER A 323 -2.51 27.02 0.72
N ILE A 324 -2.30 28.26 0.26
CA ILE A 324 -1.08 29.03 0.49
C ILE A 324 -1.10 29.70 1.87
N GLU A 325 -2.29 30.06 2.40
CA GLU A 325 -2.41 30.71 3.70
C GLU A 325 -2.03 29.79 4.89
N ALA A 326 -2.16 28.47 4.73
CA ALA A 326 -1.78 27.50 5.76
C ALA A 326 -0.27 27.13 5.75
N VAL A 327 0.49 27.58 4.74
CA VAL A 327 1.89 27.18 4.51
C VAL A 327 2.89 28.31 4.76
N ALA A 328 2.43 29.56 4.94
CA ALA A 328 3.31 30.64 5.36
C ALA A 328 3.44 30.68 6.89
N PRO A 329 4.57 30.26 7.50
CA PRO A 329 4.93 30.85 8.77
C PRO A 329 5.11 32.34 8.48
N ARG A 330 4.23 33.19 9.01
CA ARG A 330 4.59 34.60 9.21
C ARG A 330 5.73 34.61 10.23
N PHE A 331 6.97 34.40 9.77
CA PHE A 331 8.14 34.91 10.44
C PHE A 331 8.10 36.44 10.28
N GLY A 332 7.17 37.07 11.01
CA GLY A 332 7.15 38.50 11.20
C GLY A 332 8.44 38.87 11.93
N ALA A 333 9.22 39.74 11.31
CA ALA A 333 10.42 40.33 11.88
C ALA A 333 10.15 40.82 13.31
N GLY A 334 10.69 40.09 14.28
CA GLY A 334 10.40 40.31 15.69
C GLY A 334 11.25 39.42 16.56
N PHE A 335 12.58 39.42 16.36
CA PHE A 335 13.51 38.94 17.38
C PHE A 335 13.49 39.91 18.57
N GLY A 336 12.43 39.81 19.38
CA GLY A 336 12.39 40.33 20.73
C GLY A 336 12.82 39.22 21.68
N LYS A 337 13.96 39.44 22.35
CA LYS A 337 14.47 38.62 23.46
C LYS A 337 13.35 37.94 24.26
N LEU A 338 13.27 36.62 24.21
CA LEU A 338 12.50 35.84 25.19
C LEU A 338 13.50 35.09 26.08
N SER A 339 13.45 35.49 27.34
CA SER A 339 14.25 35.06 28.47
C SER A 339 14.00 33.60 28.88
N GLU A 340 14.95 33.09 29.68
CA GLU A 340 15.20 31.71 30.15
C GLU A 340 14.07 30.90 30.81
N THR A 341 12.80 31.26 30.69
CA THR A 341 11.69 30.47 31.25
C THR A 341 10.44 30.71 30.41
N GLY A 342 9.96 29.71 29.67
CA GLY A 342 8.74 29.89 28.87
C GLY A 342 8.21 28.62 28.22
N LEU A 343 7.40 27.86 28.97
CA LEU A 343 6.44 26.89 28.43
C LEU A 343 5.50 27.59 27.42
N GLY A 344 5.44 27.11 26.18
CA GLY A 344 4.41 27.48 25.20
C GLY A 344 3.37 26.37 25.09
N LEU A 345 2.28 26.49 25.83
CA LEU A 345 1.13 25.57 25.82
C LEU A 345 0.24 25.90 24.60
N VAL A 346 0.06 24.96 23.66
CA VAL A 346 -1.08 25.01 22.72
C VAL A 346 -2.07 23.95 23.19
N THR A 347 -3.13 24.41 23.85
CA THR A 347 -4.24 23.57 24.31
C THR A 347 -5.24 23.36 23.18
N TRP A 348 -5.53 22.10 22.86
CA TRP A 348 -6.82 21.68 22.32
C TRP A 348 -7.35 20.57 23.24
N SER A 349 -8.60 20.73 23.67
CA SER A 349 -9.26 19.96 24.72
C SER A 349 -9.57 18.50 24.31
N ASP A 350 -8.60 17.62 24.55
CA ASP A 350 -8.55 16.19 24.98
C ASP A 350 -9.59 15.12 24.51
N PRO A 351 -9.25 13.79 24.49
CA PRO A 351 -8.00 13.15 24.90
C PRO A 351 -7.32 12.19 23.90
N VAL A 352 -6.00 12.08 24.05
CA VAL A 352 -5.03 11.20 23.36
C VAL A 352 -4.42 11.78 22.07
N THR A 353 -3.47 12.68 22.23
CA THR A 353 -2.05 12.45 21.86
C THR A 353 -1.21 13.51 22.58
N ARG A 354 -0.65 13.15 23.74
CA ARG A 354 0.43 13.94 24.35
C ARG A 354 1.66 13.81 23.45
N VAL A 355 1.92 14.84 22.65
CA VAL A 355 3.21 15.01 21.99
C VAL A 355 4.25 15.20 23.08
N MET A 356 5.23 14.28 23.15
CA MET A 356 6.38 14.39 24.04
C MET A 356 7.23 15.59 23.60
N ALA A 357 7.05 16.72 24.27
CA ALA A 357 7.97 17.85 24.23
C ALA A 357 8.48 18.09 25.66
N SER A 358 9.64 17.50 26.00
CA SER A 358 10.50 17.84 27.15
C SER A 358 11.62 16.79 27.25
N SER A 359 12.92 17.06 27.46
CA SER A 359 13.60 18.27 27.99
C SER A 359 14.97 18.55 27.33
N VAL A 360 15.32 17.88 26.23
CA VAL A 360 16.39 18.27 25.30
C VAL A 360 15.98 17.75 23.92
N ILE A 361 16.20 18.55 22.87
CA ILE A 361 15.68 18.42 21.49
C ILE A 361 14.40 19.25 21.27
N GLY A 362 14.62 20.47 20.78
CA GLY A 362 13.58 21.32 20.23
C GLY A 362 13.63 21.31 18.71
N LEU A 363 12.46 21.18 18.08
CA LEU A 363 11.96 21.87 16.86
C LEU A 363 10.71 21.12 16.31
N PRO A 364 9.85 21.79 15.51
CA PRO A 364 8.42 21.44 15.40
C PRO A 364 8.12 20.26 14.47
N VAL A 365 7.12 19.45 14.85
CA VAL A 365 6.41 18.52 13.94
C VAL A 365 5.24 19.29 13.33
N ALA A 366 5.22 19.43 12.01
CA ALA A 366 4.05 19.98 11.30
C ALA A 366 3.03 18.86 11.09
N LEU A 367 1.98 18.84 11.91
CA LEU A 367 0.81 18.00 11.75
C LEU A 367 -0.21 18.73 10.88
N THR A 368 -0.51 18.20 9.70
CA THR A 368 -1.47 18.81 8.78
C THR A 368 -2.67 17.87 8.64
N ARG A 369 -3.86 18.36 9.02
CA ARG A 369 -5.13 17.62 8.89
C ARG A 369 -5.68 17.63 7.44
N LYS A 370 -5.10 18.44 6.56
CA LYS A 370 -5.40 18.50 5.12
C LYS A 370 -4.09 18.56 4.34
N ALA A 371 -4.07 17.95 3.15
CA ALA A 371 -2.93 17.92 2.24
C ALA A 371 -2.27 19.30 2.10
N VAL A 372 -1.06 19.44 2.61
CA VAL A 372 -0.24 20.62 2.37
C VAL A 372 0.47 20.41 1.03
N VAL A 373 -0.08 21.05 0.00
CA VAL A 373 0.50 21.14 -1.35
C VAL A 373 1.70 22.08 -1.27
N ALA A 374 2.89 21.54 -1.00
CA ALA A 374 4.09 22.38 -0.84
C ALA A 374 5.19 22.17 -1.88
N ASP A 375 5.16 21.18 -2.76
CA ASP A 375 6.27 20.98 -3.71
C ASP A 375 5.82 20.38 -5.05
N VAL A 376 4.89 21.03 -5.76
CA VAL A 376 4.45 20.51 -7.07
C VAL A 376 5.32 21.11 -8.17
N ASP A 377 5.97 20.26 -8.98
CA ASP A 377 6.30 20.60 -10.37
C ASP A 377 4.97 20.78 -11.10
N VAL A 378 4.52 22.04 -11.12
CA VAL A 378 3.19 22.45 -11.57
C VAL A 378 2.92 21.97 -12.99
N GLU A 379 3.93 21.98 -13.86
CA GLU A 379 3.78 21.50 -15.23
C GLU A 379 3.61 19.98 -15.28
N ARG A 380 4.31 19.22 -14.43
CA ARG A 380 4.16 17.76 -14.38
C ARG A 380 2.82 17.33 -13.80
N ALA A 381 2.36 17.98 -12.73
CA ALA A 381 1.05 17.70 -12.17
C ALA A 381 -0.10 18.16 -13.07
N GLU A 382 0.06 19.28 -13.81
CA GLU A 382 -0.91 19.69 -14.83
C GLU A 382 -0.91 18.75 -16.04
N ARG A 383 0.24 18.18 -16.43
CA ARG A 383 0.31 17.10 -17.43
C ARG A 383 -0.41 15.83 -16.96
N ILE A 384 -0.11 15.34 -15.76
CA ILE A 384 -0.78 14.15 -15.19
C ILE A 384 -2.28 14.41 -15.03
N ARG A 385 -2.66 15.61 -14.59
CA ARG A 385 -4.06 16.04 -14.49
C ARG A 385 -4.74 16.10 -15.87
N ALA A 386 -4.08 16.65 -16.88
CA ALA A 386 -4.61 16.74 -18.24
C ALA A 386 -4.69 15.36 -18.91
N GLU A 387 -3.76 14.44 -18.63
CA GLU A 387 -3.82 13.05 -19.06
C GLU A 387 -5.01 12.32 -18.41
N ILE A 388 -5.24 12.52 -17.11
CA ILE A 388 -6.40 11.95 -16.39
C ILE A 388 -7.72 12.60 -16.86
N GLU A 389 -7.75 13.92 -17.09
CA GLU A 389 -8.92 14.63 -17.60
C GLU A 389 -9.23 14.25 -19.06
N ALA A 390 -8.21 14.07 -19.91
CA ALA A 390 -8.36 13.55 -21.27
C ALA A 390 -8.83 12.08 -21.28
N GLU A 391 -8.33 11.24 -20.36
CA GLU A 391 -8.82 9.86 -20.21
C GLU A 391 -10.28 9.82 -19.71
N VAL A 392 -10.73 10.84 -18.98
CA VAL A 392 -12.14 11.00 -18.55
C VAL A 392 -13.02 11.62 -19.64
N GLU A 393 -12.48 12.49 -20.49
CA GLU A 393 -13.21 13.22 -21.55
C GLU A 393 -13.27 12.43 -22.87
N GLU A 394 -12.24 11.65 -23.21
CA GLU A 394 -12.30 10.61 -24.26
C GLU A 394 -13.26 9.46 -23.85
N ARG A 395 -13.50 9.31 -22.54
CA ARG A 395 -14.54 8.45 -21.95
C ARG A 395 -15.85 9.19 -21.64
N GLY A 396 -16.02 10.41 -22.13
CA GLY A 396 -17.23 11.19 -21.97
C GLY A 396 -18.43 10.45 -22.56
N VAL A 397 -19.33 9.98 -21.68
CA VAL A 397 -20.75 9.65 -21.93
C VAL A 397 -21.06 9.35 -23.40
N ALA A 398 -20.43 8.32 -23.95
CA ALA A 398 -21.06 7.56 -25.01
C ALA A 398 -21.91 6.53 -24.30
N GLU A 399 -23.20 6.47 -24.63
CA GLU A 399 -24.00 5.25 -24.41
C GLU A 399 -23.10 4.04 -24.70
N PRO A 400 -23.09 3.02 -23.84
CA PRO A 400 -22.19 1.89 -24.02
C PRO A 400 -22.44 1.31 -25.41
N ALA A 401 -21.50 1.51 -26.32
CA ALA A 401 -21.44 0.76 -27.55
C ALA A 401 -21.37 -0.70 -27.11
N HIS A 402 -22.47 -1.42 -27.37
CA HIS A 402 -22.64 -2.83 -27.05
C HIS A 402 -21.32 -3.61 -27.23
N PRO A 403 -20.71 -4.15 -26.16
CA PRO A 403 -19.87 -5.31 -26.33
C PRO A 403 -20.80 -6.44 -26.76
N ARG A 404 -20.53 -7.03 -27.91
CA ARG A 404 -21.26 -8.19 -28.43
C ARG A 404 -21.45 -9.22 -27.30
N ALA A 405 -22.72 -9.41 -26.95
CA ALA A 405 -23.39 -10.50 -26.25
C ALA A 405 -22.55 -11.38 -25.30
N TRP A 406 -22.91 -11.29 -24.02
CA TRP A 406 -22.85 -12.40 -23.08
C TRP A 406 -23.88 -13.46 -23.50
N PRO A 407 -23.49 -14.65 -24.00
CA PRO A 407 -24.43 -15.69 -24.34
C PRO A 407 -24.69 -16.55 -23.09
N GLY A 408 -25.87 -16.41 -22.48
CA GLY A 408 -26.26 -17.27 -21.35
C GLY A 408 -27.38 -16.77 -20.45
N LEU A 409 -28.40 -16.10 -20.98
CA LEU A 409 -29.65 -15.84 -20.26
C LEU A 409 -30.82 -16.13 -21.21
N THR A 410 -31.07 -17.41 -21.47
CA THR A 410 -32.36 -17.86 -22.01
C THR A 410 -33.04 -18.67 -20.93
N GLY A 411 -33.95 -18.00 -20.22
CA GLY A 411 -34.87 -18.59 -19.26
C GLY A 411 -36.15 -17.77 -19.28
N ASP A 412 -36.77 -17.65 -20.46
CA ASP A 412 -38.19 -17.32 -20.60
C ASP A 412 -38.86 -18.57 -21.16
N ASP A 413 -39.42 -19.39 -20.28
CA ASP A 413 -40.59 -20.21 -20.57
C ASP A 413 -41.76 -19.53 -19.86
N ASP A 414 -42.55 -18.78 -20.62
CA ASP A 414 -43.96 -18.49 -20.30
C ASP A 414 -44.74 -18.39 -21.63
N ALA A 415 -45.24 -19.56 -22.06
CA ALA A 415 -46.43 -19.73 -22.90
C ALA A 415 -47.07 -21.10 -22.62
#